data_AF-A0A497ICG1-F1
#
_entry.id   AF-A0A497ICG1-F1
#
_cell.length_a   1.000
_cell.length_b   1.000
_cell.length_c   1.000
_cell.angle_alpha   90.00
_cell.angle_beta   90.00
_cell.angle_gamma   90.00
#
_symmetry.space_group_name_H-M   'P 1'
#
loop_
_entity.id
_entity.type
_entity.pdbx_description
1 polymer ?
#
loop_
_entity_poly.entity_id
_entity_poly.type
_entity_poly.pdbx_seq_one_letter_code
_entity_poly.pdbx_strand_id
1 'polypeptide(L)'
;MKSEKAHDVQERLMELLRSGEFPHVNAYRIICMRSRGAKARAYARIWSMPSIWQSALEIEPFYIIEVLSEHFDKLEEQRKDRVLIHELLHIPKKFSGGLVPHRCFGKKIDEKRVEEIYERIKRG
;
A
#
# COMPACT_ATOMS: atom_id res chain seq x y z
N MET A 1 -6.05 -14.59 -14.24
CA MET A 1 -6.05 -13.42 -13.33
C MET A 1 -6.02 -12.19 -14.20
N LYS A 2 -6.99 -11.28 -14.06
CA LYS A 2 -7.05 -10.02 -14.81
C LYS A 2 -6.89 -8.87 -13.81
N SER A 3 -6.12 -7.87 -14.17
CA SER A 3 -5.86 -6.70 -13.32
C SER A 3 -6.27 -5.42 -14.03
N GLU A 4 -6.82 -4.47 -13.28
CA GLU A 4 -7.31 -3.17 -13.75
C GLU A 4 -6.93 -2.05 -12.77
N LYS A 5 -6.95 -0.79 -13.23
CA LYS A 5 -6.73 0.35 -12.32
C LYS A 5 -7.86 0.44 -11.31
N ALA A 6 -7.51 0.59 -10.04
CA ALA A 6 -8.46 0.72 -8.94
C ALA A 6 -8.61 2.20 -8.56
N HIS A 7 -9.42 2.94 -9.31
CA HIS A 7 -9.57 4.39 -9.13
C HIS A 7 -10.15 4.76 -7.75
N ASP A 8 -11.15 4.02 -7.28
CA ASP A 8 -11.73 4.16 -5.94
C ASP A 8 -10.70 3.93 -4.82
N VAL A 9 -9.86 2.90 -4.98
CA VAL A 9 -8.78 2.62 -4.02
C VAL A 9 -7.70 3.70 -4.08
N GLN A 10 -7.38 4.21 -5.27
CA GLN A 10 -6.43 5.32 -5.44
C GLN A 10 -6.94 6.59 -4.75
N GLU A 11 -8.21 6.94 -4.93
CA GLU A 11 -8.85 8.07 -4.27
C GLU A 11 -8.79 7.92 -2.75
N ARG A 12 -9.17 6.74 -2.24
CA ARG A 12 -9.11 6.46 -0.80
C ARG A 12 -7.69 6.51 -0.26
N LEU A 13 -6.71 5.98 -0.99
CA LEU A 13 -5.31 6.04 -0.61
C LEU A 13 -4.83 7.49 -0.52
N MET A 14 -5.20 8.34 -1.48
CA MET A 14 -4.86 9.77 -1.45
C MET A 14 -5.46 10.45 -0.22
N GLU A 15 -6.69 10.13 0.16
CA GLU A 15 -7.30 10.64 1.40
C GLU A 15 -6.50 10.24 2.65
N LEU A 16 -6.11 8.96 2.76
CA LEU A 16 -5.30 8.49 3.89
C LEU A 16 -3.93 9.21 3.94
N LEU A 17 -3.30 9.43 2.79
CA LEU A 17 -2.00 10.12 2.71
C LEU A 17 -2.07 11.61 3.08
N ARG A 18 -3.23 12.26 2.89
CA ARG A 18 -3.44 13.67 3.30
C ARG A 18 -3.29 13.90 4.80
N SER A 19 -3.43 12.86 5.63
CA SER A 19 -3.19 12.93 7.07
C SER A 19 -1.76 13.31 7.46
N GLY A 20 -0.79 13.12 6.56
CA GLY A 20 0.63 13.37 6.84
C GLY A 20 1.32 12.27 7.63
N GLU A 21 0.65 11.15 7.96
CA GLU A 21 1.25 10.02 8.68
C GLU A 21 2.34 9.28 7.86
N PHE A 22 2.37 9.50 6.55
CA PHE A 22 3.34 8.91 5.62
C PHE A 22 4.09 10.00 4.83
N PRO A 23 4.87 10.88 5.49
CA PRO A 23 5.47 12.05 4.83
C PRO A 23 6.57 11.66 3.82
N HIS A 24 7.11 10.45 3.91
CA HIS A 24 8.10 9.91 2.98
C HIS A 24 7.49 9.33 1.70
N VAL A 25 6.17 9.19 1.64
CA VAL A 25 5.47 8.58 0.52
C VAL A 25 5.13 9.62 -0.53
N ASN A 26 5.58 9.41 -1.77
CA ASN A 26 5.13 10.19 -2.91
C ASN A 26 3.92 9.49 -3.56
N ALA A 27 2.72 10.04 -3.36
CA ALA A 27 1.46 9.48 -3.87
C ALA A 27 1.44 9.30 -5.40
N TYR A 28 2.09 10.18 -6.16
CA TYR A 28 2.16 10.08 -7.63
C TYR A 28 2.92 8.83 -8.12
N ARG A 29 3.78 8.27 -7.27
CA ARG A 29 4.56 7.05 -7.55
C ARG A 29 3.94 5.80 -6.95
N ILE A 30 2.69 5.88 -6.47
CA ILE A 30 1.90 4.71 -6.05
C ILE A 30 0.72 4.54 -7.00
N ILE A 31 0.62 3.34 -7.58
CA ILE A 31 -0.47 2.97 -8.49
C ILE A 31 -1.31 1.87 -7.81
N CYS A 32 -2.60 2.15 -7.61
CA CYS A 32 -3.54 1.16 -7.10
C CYS A 32 -4.12 0.32 -8.24
N MET A 33 -4.00 -1.00 -8.09
CA MET A 33 -4.50 -1.99 -9.04
C MET A 33 -5.48 -2.92 -8.34
N ARG A 34 -6.45 -3.44 -9.07
CA ARG A 34 -7.40 -4.45 -8.60
C ARG A 34 -7.25 -5.71 -9.45
N SER A 35 -7.11 -6.85 -8.79
CA SER A 35 -7.05 -8.15 -9.45
C SER A 35 -8.29 -8.98 -9.19
N ARG A 36 -8.73 -9.70 -10.23
CA ARG A 36 -9.86 -10.65 -10.21
C ARG A 36 -9.42 -12.04 -10.66
N GLY A 37 -10.05 -13.06 -10.11
CA GLY A 37 -9.72 -14.48 -10.24
C GLY A 37 -8.49 -14.90 -9.43
N ALA A 38 -8.17 -14.20 -8.33
CA ALA A 38 -7.03 -14.56 -7.50
C ALA A 38 -7.36 -15.74 -6.58
N LYS A 39 -6.47 -16.74 -6.51
CA LYS A 39 -6.60 -17.90 -5.59
C LYS A 39 -6.00 -17.64 -4.20
N ALA A 40 -5.31 -16.51 -4.03
CA ALA A 40 -4.64 -16.17 -2.79
C ALA A 40 -5.64 -15.62 -1.76
N ARG A 41 -5.35 -15.86 -0.48
CA ARG A 41 -6.21 -15.43 0.65
C ARG A 41 -5.92 -14.01 1.15
N ALA A 42 -5.04 -13.28 0.48
CA ALA A 42 -4.67 -11.92 0.89
C ALA A 42 -5.79 -10.93 0.54
N TYR A 43 -5.89 -9.83 1.29
CA TYR A 43 -6.77 -8.71 0.94
C TYR A 43 -6.10 -7.79 -0.07
N ALA A 44 -4.84 -7.45 0.17
CA ALA A 44 -4.01 -6.65 -0.72
C ALA A 44 -2.55 -7.14 -0.70
N ARG A 45 -1.75 -6.57 -1.58
CA ARG A 45 -0.30 -6.76 -1.67
C ARG A 45 0.34 -5.46 -2.10
N ILE A 46 1.60 -5.30 -1.73
CA ILE A 46 2.46 -4.27 -2.28
C ILE A 46 3.55 -4.88 -3.17
N TRP A 47 3.82 -4.19 -4.27
CA TRP A 47 4.90 -4.50 -5.19
C TRP A 47 5.83 -3.30 -5.28
N SER A 48 7.13 -3.55 -5.26
CA SER A 48 8.12 -2.51 -5.54
C SER A 48 8.68 -2.68 -6.94
N MET A 49 8.96 -1.56 -7.60
CA MET A 49 9.59 -1.56 -8.91
C MET A 49 11.04 -2.05 -8.79
N PRO A 50 11.45 -3.12 -9.49
CA PRO A 50 12.83 -3.62 -9.40
C PRO A 50 13.84 -2.57 -9.87
N SER A 51 15.00 -2.50 -9.22
CA SER A 51 16.02 -1.47 -9.50
C SER A 51 16.54 -1.50 -10.94
N ILE A 52 16.62 -2.67 -11.56
CA ILE A 52 17.04 -2.78 -12.98
C ILE A 52 16.12 -2.00 -13.92
N TRP A 53 14.81 -1.98 -13.66
CA TRP A 53 13.86 -1.22 -14.46
C TRP A 53 13.97 0.29 -14.19
N GLN A 54 14.29 0.68 -12.96
CA GLN A 54 14.53 2.08 -12.62
C GLN A 54 15.73 2.62 -13.40
N SER A 55 16.84 1.88 -13.42
CA SER A 55 18.04 2.22 -14.20
C SER A 55 17.77 2.22 -15.70
N ALA A 56 17.08 1.21 -16.23
CA ALA A 56 16.86 1.07 -17.67
C ALA A 56 15.93 2.16 -18.24
N LEU A 57 14.97 2.64 -17.45
CA LEU A 57 14.01 3.66 -17.87
C LEU A 57 14.38 5.07 -17.40
N GLU A 58 15.47 5.21 -16.63
CA GLU A 58 15.88 6.46 -15.97
C GLU A 58 14.76 7.09 -15.14
N ILE A 59 13.97 6.24 -14.48
CA ILE A 59 12.88 6.69 -13.61
C ILE A 59 13.12 6.32 -12.16
N GLU A 60 12.64 7.21 -11.32
CA GLU A 60 12.48 7.02 -9.90
C GLU A 60 11.54 5.85 -9.56
N PRO A 61 11.68 5.20 -8.39
CA PRO A 61 10.92 4.00 -8.03
C PRO A 61 9.42 4.24 -7.94
N PHE A 62 8.66 3.30 -8.51
CA PHE A 62 7.21 3.17 -8.34
C PHE A 62 6.86 2.02 -7.41
N TYR A 63 5.68 2.11 -6.81
CA TYR A 63 5.04 1.05 -6.04
C TYR A 63 3.65 0.77 -6.58
N ILE A 64 3.23 -0.49 -6.50
CA ILE A 64 1.86 -0.90 -6.81
C ILE A 64 1.22 -1.43 -5.54
N ILE A 65 0.05 -0.92 -5.19
CA ILE A 65 -0.83 -1.55 -4.19
C ILE A 65 -1.90 -2.32 -4.97
N GLU A 66 -1.84 -3.64 -4.90
CA GLU A 66 -2.78 -4.55 -5.56
C GLU A 66 -3.83 -5.02 -4.55
N VAL A 67 -5.10 -4.67 -4.74
CA VAL A 67 -6.21 -5.25 -3.98
C VAL A 67 -6.79 -6.48 -4.68
N LEU A 68 -7.13 -7.53 -3.92
CA LEU A 68 -7.74 -8.75 -4.44
C LEU A 68 -9.25 -8.70 -4.23
N SER A 69 -10.00 -8.55 -5.32
CA SER A 69 -11.44 -8.26 -5.29
C SER A 69 -12.28 -9.30 -4.51
N GLU A 70 -11.85 -10.56 -4.52
CA GLU A 70 -12.52 -11.67 -3.86
C GLU A 70 -12.65 -11.48 -2.34
N HIS A 71 -11.73 -10.71 -1.78
CA HIS A 71 -11.59 -10.49 -0.35
C HIS A 71 -11.72 -9.01 0.03
N PHE A 72 -11.05 -8.11 -0.69
CA PHE A 72 -11.01 -6.68 -0.36
C PHE A 72 -12.36 -5.98 -0.55
N ASP A 73 -13.06 -6.27 -1.65
CA ASP A 73 -14.29 -5.54 -2.00
C ASP A 73 -15.45 -5.82 -1.02
N LYS A 74 -15.36 -6.93 -0.28
CA LYS A 74 -16.33 -7.35 0.75
C LYS A 74 -16.09 -6.70 2.11
N LEU A 75 -14.98 -5.98 2.28
CA LEU A 75 -14.63 -5.33 3.54
C LEU A 75 -15.46 -4.06 3.74
N GLU A 76 -15.74 -3.75 5.00
CA GLU A 76 -16.20 -2.41 5.38
C GLU A 76 -15.07 -1.39 5.20
N GLU A 77 -15.43 -0.12 4.97
CA GLU A 77 -14.48 0.96 4.66
C GLU A 77 -13.36 1.09 5.71
N GLN A 78 -13.70 1.03 6.99
CA GLN A 78 -12.71 1.13 8.06
C GLN A 78 -11.67 -0.01 8.03
N ARG A 79 -12.06 -1.18 7.52
CA ARG A 79 -11.16 -2.32 7.39
C ARG A 79 -10.35 -2.23 6.10
N LYS A 80 -10.92 -1.69 5.02
CA LYS A 80 -10.16 -1.34 3.80
C LYS A 80 -9.02 -0.38 4.12
N ASP A 81 -9.29 0.66 4.92
CA ASP A 81 -8.27 1.63 5.34
C ASP A 81 -7.10 0.97 6.06
N ARG A 82 -7.40 0.09 7.02
CA ARG A 82 -6.38 -0.66 7.76
C ARG A 82 -5.53 -1.54 6.84
N VAL A 83 -6.15 -2.19 5.84
CA VAL A 83 -5.41 -2.96 4.83
C VAL A 83 -4.49 -2.05 4.01
N LEU A 84 -4.96 -0.88 3.56
CA LEU A 84 -4.13 0.06 2.80
C LEU A 84 -2.97 0.63 3.65
N ILE A 85 -3.22 0.94 4.92
CA ILE A 85 -2.20 1.38 5.89
C ILE A 85 -1.15 0.29 6.10
N HIS A 86 -1.57 -0.99 6.18
CA HIS A 86 -0.64 -2.13 6.26
C HIS A 86 0.29 -2.18 5.05
N GLU A 87 -0.25 -2.05 3.83
CA GLU A 87 0.58 -2.02 2.62
C GLU A 87 1.50 -0.80 2.58
N LEU A 88 1.04 0.39 2.98
CA LEU A 88 1.87 1.59 3.07
C LEU A 88 3.03 1.46 4.06
N LEU A 89 2.86 0.72 5.15
CA LEU A 89 3.93 0.45 6.12
C LEU A 89 5.09 -0.35 5.54
N HIS A 90 4.87 -1.09 4.46
CA HIS A 90 5.93 -1.79 3.75
C HIS A 90 6.80 -0.85 2.88
N ILE A 91 6.39 0.40 2.66
CA ILE A 91 7.19 1.38 1.92
C ILE A 91 8.30 1.94 2.83
N PRO A 92 9.59 1.79 2.47
CA PRO A 92 10.69 2.26 3.27
C PRO A 92 10.72 3.79 3.35
N LYS A 93 11.23 4.33 4.46
CA LYS A 93 11.36 5.78 4.69
C LYS A 93 12.17 6.53 3.63
N LYS A 94 13.07 5.84 2.91
CA LYS A 94 13.85 6.42 1.82
C LYS A 94 13.12 6.39 0.47
N PHE A 95 11.96 5.75 0.38
CA PHE A 95 11.20 5.56 -0.85
C PHE A 95 12.06 5.00 -2.01
N SER A 96 12.96 4.06 -1.71
CA SER A 96 14.06 3.66 -2.61
C SER A 96 13.73 2.51 -3.58
N GLY A 97 12.46 2.10 -3.70
CA GLY A 97 12.07 0.93 -4.50
C GLY A 97 12.29 -0.43 -3.84
N GLY A 98 12.66 -0.47 -2.55
CA GLY A 98 12.66 -1.69 -1.73
C GLY A 98 11.36 -1.86 -0.94
N LEU A 99 11.20 -3.00 -0.26
CA LEU A 99 10.11 -3.27 0.69
C LEU A 99 10.65 -3.55 2.08
N VAL A 100 10.01 -2.99 3.10
CA VAL A 100 10.27 -3.30 4.51
C VAL A 100 9.60 -4.63 4.83
N PRO A 101 10.31 -5.67 5.29
CA PRO A 101 9.67 -6.92 5.67
C PRO A 101 8.83 -6.76 6.93
N HIS A 102 7.90 -7.69 7.17
CA HIS A 102 7.03 -7.68 8.35
C HIS A 102 7.78 -7.59 9.69
N ARG A 103 9.04 -8.05 9.75
CA ARG A 103 9.94 -7.90 10.89
C ARG A 103 11.26 -7.33 10.41
N CYS A 104 11.65 -6.17 10.93
CA CYS A 104 12.89 -5.50 10.54
C CYS A 104 13.42 -4.66 11.70
N PHE A 105 14.70 -4.82 12.07
CA PHE A 105 15.38 -4.01 13.11
C PHE A 105 14.58 -3.84 14.42
N GLY A 106 14.00 -4.93 14.95
CA GLY A 106 13.20 -4.92 16.17
C GLY A 106 11.80 -4.28 16.03
N LYS A 107 11.43 -3.82 14.84
CA LYS A 107 10.08 -3.30 14.52
C LYS A 107 9.29 -4.37 13.77
N LYS A 108 7.98 -4.38 14.02
CA LYS A 108 7.03 -5.27 13.38
C LYS A 108 5.95 -4.44 12.68
N ILE A 109 5.58 -4.85 11.48
CA ILE A 109 4.36 -4.41 10.80
C ILE A 109 3.28 -5.40 11.25
N ASP A 110 2.44 -4.95 12.18
CA ASP A 110 1.35 -5.73 12.74
C ASP A 110 0.09 -4.89 12.94
N GLU A 111 -0.99 -5.58 13.29
CA GLU A 111 -2.31 -4.99 13.47
C GLU A 111 -2.30 -3.85 14.50
N LYS A 112 -1.52 -3.96 15.57
CA LYS A 112 -1.41 -2.90 16.58
C LYS A 112 -0.86 -1.61 15.97
N ARG A 113 0.23 -1.71 15.21
CA ARG A 113 0.83 -0.54 14.54
C ARG A 113 -0.09 0.07 13.49
N VAL A 114 -0.83 -0.76 12.77
CA VAL A 114 -1.85 -0.32 11.81
C VAL A 114 -2.95 0.45 12.52
N GLU A 115 -3.45 -0.07 13.65
CA GLU A 115 -4.49 0.58 14.45
C GLU A 115 -4.03 1.92 15.01
N GLU A 116 -2.81 1.99 15.54
CA GLU A 116 -2.22 3.23 16.05
C GLU A 116 -2.18 4.34 14.99
N ILE A 117 -1.85 4.00 13.74
CA ILE A 117 -1.84 4.95 12.62
C ILE A 117 -3.26 5.32 12.23
N TYR A 118 -4.13 4.32 12.05
CA TYR A 118 -5.52 4.53 11.67
C TYR A 118 -6.24 5.49 12.65
N GLU A 119 -6.04 5.30 13.94
CA GLU A 119 -6.59 6.18 14.98
C GLU A 119 -6.01 7.60 14.94
N ARG A 120 -4.73 7.78 14.59
CA ARG A 120 -4.16 9.13 14.39
C ARG A 120 -4.76 9.81 13.16
N ILE A 121 -4.92 9.09 12.05
CA ILE A 121 -5.59 9.58 10.84
C ILE A 121 -7.03 10.01 11.14
N LYS A 122 -7.75 9.26 11.97
CA LYS A 122 -9.15 9.55 12.30
C LYS A 122 -9.36 10.76 13.21
N ARG A 123 -8.33 11.18 13.95
CA ARG A 123 -8.39 12.27 14.94
C ARG A 123 -7.94 13.61 14.37
N GLY A 124 -7.19 13.60 13.26
CA GLY A 124 -6.78 14.80 12.53
C GLY A 124 -7.79 15.18 11.46
#